data_AF-A0AA42QCA4-F1
#
_entry.id   AF-A0AA42QCA4-F1
#
_cell.length_a   1.000
_cell.length_b   1.000
_cell.length_c   1.000
_cell.angle_alpha   90.00
_cell.angle_beta   90.00
_cell.angle_gamma   90.00
#
_symmetry.space_group_name_H-M   'P 1'
#
loop_
_entity.id
_entity.type
_entity.pdbx_description
1 polymer ?
#
loop_
_entity_poly.entity_id
_entity_poly.type
_entity_poly.pdbx_seq_one_letter_code
_entity_poly.pdbx_strand_id
1 'polypeptide(L)'
;MEVSLAPITLKRKVPKSIWNKTSTEREYKYLYVKDIESLRELVGNQQSKEFFRDLESTFVSDLIEAVHIRVKLKKNDGSVVFRELSEGEQQLLTVLGLLHFTAEDESLFLLDEPDTHLNPRWSVDYISYLKQFIASGIQQEETSHILLTTHNPLALAELEREQVQILRMNKKGEPRQIVACYPEMSPRGMGYAAIVTSDMFGIASSLDVSTQVLLEKQRALGAKENLSHEEQKILDVINSDLDRLGFRFFHPDDEFSRYLRLRNELLKVRFGVADPQTLAEKTVMMNRQEREDLATDLIGKLLDEESKMYDGSGQ
;
A
#
# COMPACT_ATOMS: atom_id res chain seq x y z
N MET A 1 10.11 30.08 -34.78
CA MET A 1 10.72 31.21 -34.02
C MET A 1 9.77 32.38 -33.82
N GLU A 2 8.71 32.53 -34.63
CA GLU A 2 7.75 33.64 -34.53
C GLU A 2 6.91 33.64 -33.25
N VAL A 3 6.67 32.47 -32.66
CA VAL A 3 5.87 32.30 -31.42
C VAL A 3 6.64 32.71 -30.14
N SER A 4 7.97 32.78 -30.19
CA SER A 4 8.79 33.07 -29.00
C SER A 4 8.83 34.56 -28.69
N LEU A 5 8.46 34.93 -27.47
CA LEU A 5 8.62 36.31 -27.00
C LEU A 5 10.08 36.53 -26.57
N ALA A 6 10.78 37.44 -27.26
CA ALA A 6 12.18 37.82 -27.00
C ALA A 6 13.18 36.64 -26.96
N PRO A 7 13.52 36.02 -28.12
CA PRO A 7 14.52 34.96 -28.16
C PRO A 7 15.91 35.48 -27.75
N ILE A 8 16.54 34.84 -26.79
CA ILE A 8 17.87 35.22 -26.27
C ILE A 8 18.92 34.20 -26.73
N THR A 9 20.01 34.68 -27.30
CA THR A 9 21.15 33.85 -27.67
C THR A 9 22.29 34.05 -26.67
N LEU A 10 22.81 32.96 -26.12
CA LEU A 10 23.93 32.97 -25.17
C LEU A 10 24.99 31.95 -25.59
N LYS A 11 26.26 32.33 -25.50
CA LYS A 11 27.39 31.41 -25.70
C LYS A 11 27.93 30.96 -24.36
N ARG A 12 28.02 29.65 -24.14
CA ARG A 12 28.55 29.07 -22.90
C ARG A 12 29.59 28.01 -23.23
N LYS A 13 30.68 27.99 -22.46
CA LYS A 13 31.68 26.92 -22.50
C LYS A 13 31.16 25.73 -21.69
N VAL A 14 31.03 24.58 -22.34
CA VAL A 14 30.49 23.35 -21.75
C VAL A 14 31.58 22.27 -21.84
N PRO A 15 31.87 21.53 -20.75
CA PRO A 15 32.85 20.45 -20.77
C PRO A 15 32.42 19.35 -21.74
N LYS A 16 33.35 18.83 -22.56
CA LYS A 16 33.06 17.73 -23.51
C LYS A 16 32.70 16.41 -22.84
N SER A 17 33.11 16.20 -21.59
CA SER A 17 32.88 14.98 -20.82
C SER A 17 33.13 15.25 -19.34
N ILE A 18 32.53 14.45 -18.46
CA ILE A 18 32.78 14.45 -17.01
C ILE A 18 34.28 14.27 -16.70
N TRP A 19 35.01 13.57 -17.58
CA TRP A 19 36.42 13.22 -17.39
C TRP A 19 37.42 14.08 -18.17
N ASN A 20 36.96 15.01 -19.04
CA ASN A 20 37.82 15.76 -19.94
C ASN A 20 37.59 17.28 -19.80
N LYS A 21 38.61 18.02 -19.33
CA LYS A 21 38.57 19.47 -19.07
C LYS A 21 38.56 20.35 -20.33
N THR A 22 38.49 19.76 -21.53
CA THR A 22 38.36 20.51 -22.77
C THR A 22 36.93 21.00 -22.92
N SER A 23 36.71 22.30 -22.71
CA SER A 23 35.41 22.94 -22.91
C SER A 23 35.20 23.33 -24.37
N THR A 24 34.03 23.00 -24.93
CA THR A 24 33.60 23.49 -26.25
C THR A 24 32.64 24.66 -26.03
N GLU A 25 32.79 25.72 -26.81
CA GLU A 25 31.82 26.81 -26.83
C GLU A 25 30.58 26.34 -27.59
N ARG A 26 29.44 26.30 -26.89
CA ARG A 26 28.12 26.01 -27.48
C ARG A 26 27.27 27.28 -27.43
N GLU A 27 26.51 27.49 -28.48
CA GLU A 27 25.52 28.56 -28.56
C GLU A 27 24.15 28.00 -28.16
N TYR A 28 23.52 28.66 -27.21
CA TYR A 28 22.22 28.31 -26.67
C TYR A 28 21.21 29.38 -27.05
N LYS A 29 20.01 28.94 -27.46
CA LYS A 29 18.91 29.83 -27.77
C LYS A 29 17.75 29.56 -26.82
N TYR A 30 17.42 30.56 -26.03
CA TYR A 30 16.28 30.53 -25.11
C TYR A 30 15.05 31.05 -25.85
N LEU A 31 14.02 30.22 -25.90
CA LEU A 31 12.74 30.52 -26.53
C LEU A 31 11.66 30.52 -25.44
N TYR A 32 11.01 31.66 -25.23
CA TYR A 32 9.95 31.81 -24.23
C TYR A 32 8.58 31.80 -24.89
N VAL A 33 7.77 30.79 -24.55
CA VAL A 33 6.37 30.66 -24.97
C VAL A 33 5.49 31.16 -23.83
N LYS A 34 4.76 32.27 -24.06
CA LYS A 34 4.11 33.03 -22.98
C LYS A 34 2.89 32.35 -22.35
N ASP A 35 2.09 31.65 -23.14
CA ASP A 35 0.78 31.12 -22.76
C ASP A 35 0.41 29.87 -23.58
N ILE A 36 -0.68 29.21 -23.18
CA ILE A 36 -1.18 28.00 -23.83
C ILE A 36 -1.64 28.24 -25.27
N GLU A 37 -2.09 29.45 -25.60
CA GLU A 37 -2.50 29.82 -26.97
C GLU A 37 -1.29 29.84 -27.91
N SER A 38 -0.19 30.46 -27.46
CA SER A 38 1.09 30.45 -28.18
C SER A 38 1.64 29.04 -28.32
N LEU A 39 1.54 28.22 -27.27
CA LEU A 39 1.95 26.82 -27.36
C LEU A 39 1.11 26.06 -28.40
N ARG A 40 -0.21 26.27 -28.46
CA ARG A 40 -1.07 25.66 -29.48
C ARG A 40 -0.72 26.11 -30.89
N GLU A 41 -0.37 27.39 -31.08
CA GLU A 41 0.14 27.89 -32.36
C GLU A 41 1.45 27.19 -32.78
N LEU A 42 2.35 26.95 -31.82
CA LEU A 42 3.60 26.21 -32.05
C LEU A 42 3.35 24.74 -32.42
N VAL A 43 2.42 24.07 -31.73
CA VAL A 43 2.05 22.66 -31.97
C VAL A 43 1.28 22.49 -33.27
N GLY A 44 0.51 23.50 -33.68
CA GLY A 44 -0.36 23.44 -34.84
C GLY A 44 -1.45 22.37 -34.68
N ASN A 45 -1.58 21.49 -35.67
CA ASN A 45 -2.61 20.44 -35.70
C ASN A 45 -2.10 19.07 -35.22
N GLN A 46 -0.88 19.00 -34.68
CA GLN A 46 -0.30 17.74 -34.20
C GLN A 46 -1.08 17.19 -33.00
N GLN A 47 -1.19 15.88 -32.91
CA GLN A 47 -1.72 15.25 -31.71
C GLN A 47 -0.72 15.39 -30.55
N SER A 48 -1.21 15.45 -29.31
CA SER A 48 -0.36 15.61 -28.12
C SER A 48 0.75 14.55 -28.03
N LYS A 49 0.46 13.32 -28.48
CA LYS A 49 1.41 12.21 -28.53
C LYS A 49 2.52 12.40 -29.57
N GLU A 50 2.17 12.86 -30.77
CA GLU A 50 3.14 13.17 -31.83
C GLU A 50 4.06 14.30 -31.38
N PHE A 51 3.49 15.35 -30.79
CA PHE A 51 4.26 16.47 -30.27
C PHE A 51 5.21 16.04 -29.13
N PHE A 52 4.76 15.17 -28.23
CA PHE A 52 5.62 14.60 -27.18
C PHE A 52 6.78 13.80 -27.75
N ARG A 53 6.52 12.91 -28.72
CA ARG A 53 7.57 12.13 -29.40
C ARG A 53 8.58 13.04 -30.10
N ASP A 54 8.12 14.06 -30.80
CA ASP A 54 9.01 14.99 -31.51
C ASP A 54 9.87 15.81 -30.52
N LEU A 55 9.31 16.22 -29.37
CA LEU A 55 10.06 16.85 -28.27
C LEU A 55 11.11 15.90 -27.68
N GLU A 56 10.74 14.65 -27.42
CA GLU A 56 11.63 13.63 -26.88
C GLU A 56 12.79 13.32 -27.84
N SER A 57 12.49 13.15 -29.13
CA SER A 57 13.50 12.95 -30.18
C SER A 57 14.46 14.14 -30.28
N THR A 58 13.95 15.36 -30.13
CA THR A 58 14.76 16.59 -30.14
C THR A 58 15.66 16.68 -28.89
N PHE A 59 15.16 16.23 -27.73
CA PHE A 59 15.93 16.16 -26.49
C PHE A 59 17.03 15.09 -26.58
N VAL A 60 16.72 13.87 -27.03
CA VAL A 60 17.67 12.77 -27.22
C VAL A 60 18.75 13.11 -28.26
N SER A 61 18.40 13.93 -29.25
CA SER A 61 19.34 14.41 -30.28
C SER A 61 20.21 15.59 -29.82
N ASP A 62 20.20 15.97 -28.53
CA ASP A 62 20.93 17.11 -27.96
C ASP A 62 20.57 18.47 -28.62
N LEU A 63 19.42 18.58 -29.29
CA LEU A 63 18.96 19.82 -29.94
C LEU A 63 18.25 20.76 -28.95
N ILE A 64 17.57 20.20 -27.94
CA ILE A 64 16.99 20.93 -26.81
C ILE A 64 17.67 20.48 -25.53
N GLU A 65 18.27 21.43 -24.79
CA GLU A 65 18.91 21.14 -23.50
C GLU A 65 17.89 20.93 -22.38
N ALA A 66 16.82 21.73 -22.35
CA ALA A 66 15.80 21.67 -21.32
C ALA A 66 14.49 22.31 -21.77
N VAL A 67 13.37 21.79 -21.24
CA VAL A 67 12.05 22.41 -21.33
C VAL A 67 11.60 22.80 -19.92
N HIS A 68 11.29 24.07 -19.72
CA HIS A 68 10.80 24.58 -18.44
C HIS A 68 9.33 24.96 -18.56
N ILE A 69 8.48 24.21 -17.88
CA ILE A 69 7.03 24.43 -17.87
C ILE A 69 6.63 25.02 -16.52
N ARG A 70 5.88 26.12 -16.56
CA ARG A 70 5.31 26.79 -15.40
C ARG A 70 3.79 26.71 -15.50
N VAL A 71 3.14 26.19 -14.46
CA VAL A 71 1.69 25.98 -14.41
C VAL A 71 1.08 26.92 -13.37
N LYS A 72 -0.01 27.61 -13.72
CA LYS A 72 -0.74 28.47 -12.79
C LYS A 72 -1.71 27.65 -11.94
N LEU A 73 -1.70 27.85 -10.63
CA LEU A 73 -2.59 27.16 -9.71
C LEU A 73 -4.00 27.78 -9.74
N LYS A 74 -5.05 26.96 -9.65
CA LYS A 74 -6.44 27.47 -9.64
C LYS A 74 -6.83 28.16 -8.32
N LYS A 75 -6.26 27.72 -7.20
CA LYS A 75 -6.67 28.14 -5.84
C LYS A 75 -5.77 29.24 -5.23
N ASN A 76 -4.76 29.70 -5.95
CA ASN A 76 -3.86 30.78 -5.53
C ASN A 76 -3.25 31.47 -6.77
N ASP A 77 -2.80 32.71 -6.65
CA ASP A 77 -2.11 33.47 -7.72
C ASP A 77 -0.66 32.98 -7.97
N GLY A 78 -0.25 31.91 -7.30
CA GLY A 78 1.03 31.25 -7.50
C GLY A 78 1.11 30.49 -8.82
N SER A 79 2.35 30.32 -9.28
CA SER A 79 2.70 29.40 -10.36
C SER A 79 3.82 28.49 -9.90
N VAL A 80 3.78 27.24 -10.36
CA VAL A 80 4.75 26.22 -9.96
C VAL A 80 5.40 25.59 -11.17
N VAL A 81 6.65 25.17 -11.01
CA VAL A 81 7.33 24.27 -11.94
C VAL A 81 7.27 22.84 -11.42
N PHE A 82 7.52 21.85 -12.28
CA PHE A 82 7.45 20.43 -11.93
C PHE A 82 8.24 20.08 -10.65
N ARG A 83 9.43 20.67 -10.47
CA ARG A 83 10.30 20.45 -9.29
C ARG A 83 9.74 21.00 -7.97
N GLU A 84 8.76 21.90 -8.03
CA GLU A 84 8.11 22.49 -6.84
C GLU A 84 6.87 21.70 -6.41
N LEU A 85 6.46 20.69 -7.18
CA LEU A 85 5.39 19.76 -6.82
C LEU A 85 5.89 18.75 -5.78
N SER A 86 4.98 18.22 -4.96
CA SER A 86 5.30 17.11 -4.06
C SER A 86 5.72 15.86 -4.83
N GLU A 87 6.51 14.97 -4.21
CA GLU A 87 6.97 13.73 -4.85
C GLU A 87 5.79 12.89 -5.39
N GLY A 88 4.71 12.77 -4.63
CA GLY A 88 3.50 12.07 -5.08
C GLY A 88 2.82 12.72 -6.29
N GLU A 89 2.80 14.06 -6.37
CA GLU A 89 2.26 14.77 -7.55
C GLU A 89 3.14 14.55 -8.78
N GLN A 90 4.46 14.62 -8.60
CA GLN A 90 5.42 14.36 -9.68
C GLN A 90 5.28 12.92 -10.19
N GLN A 91 5.21 11.94 -9.30
CA GLN A 91 5.04 10.52 -9.65
C GLN A 91 3.71 10.31 -10.39
N LEU A 92 2.60 10.83 -9.86
CA LEU A 92 1.28 10.69 -10.46
C LEU A 92 1.23 11.30 -11.86
N LEU A 93 1.72 12.54 -12.03
CA LEU A 93 1.78 13.20 -13.34
C LEU A 93 2.67 12.45 -14.32
N THR A 94 3.79 11.89 -13.85
CA THR A 94 4.71 11.13 -14.68
C THR A 94 4.05 9.85 -15.18
N VAL A 95 3.46 9.05 -14.28
CA VAL A 95 2.80 7.80 -14.66
C VAL A 95 1.62 8.06 -15.57
N LEU A 96 0.71 8.97 -15.21
CA LEU A 96 -0.46 9.28 -16.04
C LEU A 96 -0.07 9.91 -17.39
N GLY A 97 0.95 10.78 -17.40
CA GLY A 97 1.47 11.38 -18.62
C GLY A 97 2.09 10.33 -19.56
N LEU A 98 2.91 9.42 -19.01
CA LEU A 98 3.48 8.32 -19.79
C LEU A 98 2.38 7.43 -20.34
N LEU A 99 1.40 7.01 -19.52
CA LEU A 99 0.27 6.21 -20.00
C LEU A 99 -0.49 6.94 -21.11
N HIS A 100 -0.77 8.23 -20.95
CA HIS A 100 -1.49 8.99 -21.96
C HIS A 100 -0.73 9.13 -23.28
N PHE A 101 0.59 9.34 -23.25
CA PHE A 101 1.40 9.49 -24.46
C PHE A 101 1.84 8.16 -25.09
N THR A 102 1.90 7.08 -24.31
CA THR A 102 2.37 5.78 -24.80
C THR A 102 1.25 4.76 -25.00
N ALA A 103 0.03 5.05 -24.56
CA ALA A 103 -1.14 4.25 -24.90
C ALA A 103 -1.26 4.13 -26.43
N GLU A 104 -1.02 2.91 -26.90
CA GLU A 104 -1.39 2.39 -28.21
C GLU A 104 -2.35 1.23 -28.01
N ASP A 105 -3.05 0.86 -29.07
CA ASP A 105 -3.80 -0.39 -29.06
C ASP A 105 -2.85 -1.55 -28.72
N GLU A 106 -3.31 -2.50 -27.91
CA GLU A 106 -2.57 -3.72 -27.55
C GLU A 106 -1.29 -3.49 -26.70
N SER A 107 -1.28 -2.45 -25.86
CA SER A 107 -0.13 -2.14 -24.99
C SER A 107 -0.08 -2.95 -23.69
N LEU A 108 1.14 -3.27 -23.24
CA LEU A 108 1.41 -3.84 -21.91
C LEU A 108 2.20 -2.83 -21.05
N PHE A 109 1.58 -2.37 -19.97
CA PHE A 109 2.20 -1.48 -19.00
C PHE A 109 2.70 -2.27 -17.79
N LEU A 110 4.00 -2.13 -17.49
CA LEU A 110 4.64 -2.73 -16.33
C LEU A 110 5.05 -1.61 -15.38
N LEU A 111 4.39 -1.53 -14.22
CA LEU A 111 4.60 -0.48 -13.24
C LEU A 111 5.10 -1.09 -11.93
N ASP A 112 6.33 -0.73 -11.54
CA ASP A 112 6.90 -1.17 -10.27
C ASP A 112 6.64 -0.14 -9.18
N GLU A 113 5.82 -0.50 -8.19
CA GLU A 113 5.39 0.34 -7.06
C GLU A 113 5.05 1.80 -7.44
N PRO A 114 4.14 2.01 -8.40
CA PRO A 114 3.87 3.36 -8.91
C PRO A 114 3.08 4.23 -7.92
N ASP A 115 2.73 3.68 -6.76
CA ASP A 115 1.95 4.32 -5.70
C ASP A 115 2.78 4.69 -4.44
N THR A 116 4.09 4.42 -4.41
CA THR A 116 4.96 4.58 -3.22
C THR A 116 4.93 5.98 -2.57
N HIS A 117 4.88 7.07 -3.34
CA HIS A 117 4.83 8.43 -2.80
C HIS A 117 3.43 9.03 -2.73
N LEU A 118 2.38 8.22 -3.02
CA LEU A 118 1.01 8.70 -2.98
C LEU A 118 0.52 8.82 -1.54
N ASN A 119 -0.21 9.91 -1.27
CA ASN A 119 -0.94 10.00 -0.01
C ASN A 119 -2.08 8.94 0.03
N PRO A 120 -2.61 8.62 1.23
CA PRO A 120 -3.63 7.58 1.38
C PRO A 120 -4.87 7.79 0.51
N ARG A 121 -5.32 9.04 0.34
CA ARG A 121 -6.50 9.35 -0.48
C ARG A 121 -6.24 9.02 -1.95
N TRP A 122 -5.08 9.40 -2.47
CA TRP A 122 -4.73 9.10 -3.86
C TRP A 122 -4.44 7.63 -4.09
N SER A 123 -3.93 6.91 -3.09
CA SER A 123 -3.75 5.46 -3.17
C SER A 123 -5.07 4.72 -3.42
N VAL A 124 -6.15 5.17 -2.76
CA VAL A 124 -7.50 4.60 -2.94
C VAL A 124 -8.02 4.87 -4.35
N ASP A 125 -7.89 6.12 -4.81
CA ASP A 125 -8.39 6.52 -6.14
C ASP A 125 -7.48 6.04 -7.29
N TYR A 126 -6.30 5.49 -7.00
CA TYR A 126 -5.22 5.31 -7.97
C TYR A 126 -5.61 4.44 -9.16
N ILE A 127 -6.18 3.26 -8.89
CA ILE A 127 -6.63 2.33 -9.94
C ILE A 127 -7.72 2.96 -10.81
N SER A 128 -8.61 3.75 -10.20
CA SER A 128 -9.64 4.48 -10.94
C SER A 128 -9.04 5.51 -11.91
N TYR A 129 -7.98 6.22 -11.50
CA TYR A 129 -7.26 7.14 -12.38
C TYR A 129 -6.62 6.39 -13.54
N LEU A 130 -5.89 5.30 -13.29
CA LEU A 130 -5.26 4.53 -14.37
C LEU A 130 -6.29 4.07 -15.42
N LYS A 131 -7.44 3.55 -14.97
CA LYS A 131 -8.54 3.12 -15.85
C LYS A 131 -9.09 4.27 -16.69
N GLN A 132 -9.35 5.43 -16.06
CA GLN A 132 -9.88 6.60 -16.77
C GLN A 132 -8.91 7.10 -17.86
N PHE A 133 -7.61 7.09 -17.58
CA PHE A 133 -6.61 7.58 -18.53
C PHE A 133 -6.40 6.61 -19.70
N ILE A 134 -6.45 5.29 -19.49
CA ILE A 134 -6.36 4.32 -20.59
C ILE A 134 -7.65 4.29 -21.43
N ALA A 135 -8.82 4.35 -20.80
CA ALA A 135 -10.11 4.33 -21.51
C ALA A 135 -10.43 5.63 -22.29
N SER A 136 -9.54 6.63 -22.25
CA SER A 136 -9.73 7.93 -22.93
C SER A 136 -9.32 7.92 -24.41
N GLY A 137 -8.88 6.78 -24.95
CA GLY A 137 -8.63 6.58 -26.38
C GLY A 137 -9.92 6.70 -27.23
N ILE A 138 -9.75 7.02 -28.52
CA ILE A 138 -10.83 7.32 -29.48
C ILE A 138 -11.79 6.12 -29.69
N GLN A 139 -11.36 4.91 -29.33
CA GLN A 139 -12.17 3.71 -29.31
C GLN A 139 -12.12 3.17 -27.86
N GLN A 140 -13.29 3.05 -27.22
CA GLN A 140 -13.46 2.56 -25.85
C GLN A 140 -13.21 1.04 -25.74
N GLU A 141 -12.20 0.53 -26.44
CA GLU A 141 -11.82 -0.87 -26.40
C GLU A 141 -10.71 -1.05 -25.37
N GLU A 142 -10.93 -1.91 -24.38
CA GLU A 142 -9.92 -2.31 -23.39
C GLU A 142 -8.87 -3.23 -24.05
N THR A 143 -8.04 -2.68 -24.94
CA THR A 143 -7.01 -3.43 -25.66
C THR A 143 -5.70 -3.54 -24.88
N SER A 144 -5.53 -2.75 -23.81
CA SER A 144 -4.28 -2.64 -23.06
C SER A 144 -4.36 -3.30 -21.67
N HIS A 145 -3.24 -3.86 -21.23
CA HIS A 145 -3.10 -4.48 -19.91
C HIS A 145 -2.14 -3.68 -19.03
N ILE A 146 -2.50 -3.48 -17.76
CA ILE A 146 -1.59 -2.94 -16.74
C ILE A 146 -1.25 -4.04 -15.74
N LEU A 147 0.04 -4.29 -15.55
CA LEU A 147 0.58 -5.06 -14.45
C LEU A 147 1.28 -4.11 -13.48
N LEU A 148 0.84 -4.11 -12.22
CA LEU A 148 1.42 -3.30 -11.16
C LEU A 148 1.90 -4.18 -10.00
N THR A 149 3.01 -3.80 -9.39
CA THR A 149 3.44 -4.29 -8.08
C THR A 149 3.10 -3.23 -7.03
N THR A 150 2.75 -3.65 -5.82
CA THR A 150 2.52 -2.73 -4.71
C THR A 150 2.67 -3.44 -3.37
N HIS A 151 3.15 -2.70 -2.36
CA HIS A 151 3.11 -3.09 -0.96
C HIS A 151 2.03 -2.31 -0.18
N ASN A 152 1.14 -1.60 -0.88
CA ASN A 152 0.14 -0.72 -0.28
C ASN A 152 -1.23 -1.41 -0.18
N PRO A 153 -1.75 -1.66 1.03
CA PRO A 153 -3.06 -2.29 1.21
C PRO A 153 -4.21 -1.44 0.69
N LEU A 154 -4.03 -0.11 0.59
CA LEU A 154 -5.08 0.80 0.14
C LEU A 154 -5.35 0.64 -1.37
N ALA A 155 -4.31 0.37 -2.15
CA ALA A 155 -4.42 0.21 -3.60
C ALA A 155 -5.20 -1.05 -4.00
N LEU A 156 -5.22 -2.08 -3.14
CA LEU A 156 -5.89 -3.35 -3.43
C LEU A 156 -7.39 -3.33 -3.13
N ALA A 157 -7.88 -2.38 -2.33
CA ALA A 157 -9.22 -2.46 -1.74
C ALA A 157 -10.39 -2.43 -2.75
N GLU A 158 -10.16 -1.92 -3.96
CA GLU A 158 -11.16 -1.90 -5.03
C GLU A 158 -11.01 -3.06 -6.03
N LEU A 159 -9.96 -3.87 -5.89
CA LEU A 159 -9.67 -4.97 -6.82
C LEU A 159 -10.47 -6.22 -6.48
N GLU A 160 -10.85 -6.93 -7.54
CA GLU A 160 -11.44 -8.27 -7.43
C GLU A 160 -10.35 -9.33 -7.25
N ARG A 161 -10.73 -10.49 -6.71
CA ARG A 161 -9.81 -11.60 -6.44
C ARG A 161 -8.97 -11.95 -7.67
N GLU A 162 -9.59 -11.98 -8.84
CA GLU A 162 -8.97 -12.37 -10.11
C GLU A 162 -7.95 -11.33 -10.61
N GLN A 163 -7.99 -10.11 -10.07
CA GLN A 163 -7.09 -9.00 -10.42
C GLN A 163 -5.86 -8.93 -9.51
N VAL A 164 -5.77 -9.79 -8.49
CA VAL A 164 -4.67 -9.80 -7.52
C VAL A 164 -3.90 -11.12 -7.59
N GLN A 165 -2.58 -11.03 -7.70
CA GLN A 165 -1.66 -12.16 -7.62
C GLN A 165 -0.70 -11.97 -6.46
N ILE A 166 -0.68 -12.93 -5.54
CA ILE A 166 0.25 -12.94 -4.41
C ILE A 166 1.43 -13.84 -4.79
N LEU A 167 2.63 -13.29 -4.76
CA LEU A 167 3.86 -14.05 -4.95
C LEU A 167 4.31 -14.64 -3.62
N ARG A 168 4.38 -15.98 -3.53
CA ARG A 168 4.81 -16.70 -2.33
C ARG A 168 5.96 -17.64 -2.64
N MET A 169 6.86 -17.79 -1.67
CA MET A 169 7.92 -18.80 -1.73
C MET A 169 7.39 -20.13 -1.18
N ASN A 170 7.24 -21.12 -2.06
CA ASN A 170 6.92 -22.48 -1.66
C ASN A 170 8.17 -23.15 -1.06
N LYS A 171 8.11 -23.43 0.25
CA LYS A 171 9.21 -24.06 1.01
C LYS A 171 9.12 -25.59 1.05
N LYS A 172 8.05 -26.20 0.51
CA LYS A 172 7.80 -27.64 0.63
C LYS A 172 8.46 -28.48 -0.48
N GLY A 173 8.94 -27.87 -1.56
CA GLY A 173 9.70 -28.53 -2.63
C GLY A 173 11.13 -28.02 -2.70
N GLU A 174 12.11 -28.92 -2.85
CA GLU A 174 13.42 -28.56 -3.38
C GLU A 174 13.41 -28.77 -4.90
N PRO A 175 13.83 -27.79 -5.72
CA PRO A 175 14.30 -26.44 -5.35
C PRO A 175 13.16 -25.52 -4.88
N ARG A 176 13.51 -24.46 -4.14
CA ARG A 176 12.56 -23.40 -3.73
C ARG A 176 11.89 -22.83 -4.98
N GLN A 177 10.56 -22.80 -5.00
CA GLN A 177 9.78 -22.28 -6.11
C GLN A 177 8.98 -21.06 -5.67
N ILE A 178 8.97 -20.01 -6.50
CA ILE A 178 8.03 -18.90 -6.35
C ILE A 178 6.75 -19.29 -7.07
N VAL A 179 5.62 -19.19 -6.38
CA VAL A 179 4.29 -19.44 -6.94
C VAL A 179 3.48 -18.16 -6.90
N ALA A 180 2.70 -17.93 -7.95
CA ALA A 180 1.66 -16.90 -7.96
C ALA A 180 0.33 -17.56 -7.61
N CYS A 181 -0.39 -17.00 -6.64
CA CYS A 181 -1.70 -17.47 -6.25
C CYS A 181 -2.66 -16.31 -6.04
N TYR A 182 -3.93 -16.53 -6.37
CA TYR A 182 -5.01 -15.63 -5.99
C TYR A 182 -5.15 -15.54 -4.46
N PRO A 183 -5.58 -14.40 -3.91
CA PRO A 183 -5.98 -14.33 -2.51
C PRO A 183 -7.14 -15.29 -2.23
N GLU A 184 -7.23 -15.72 -0.96
CA GLU A 184 -8.31 -16.58 -0.49
C GLU A 184 -9.69 -15.93 -0.67
N MET A 185 -9.76 -14.61 -0.46
CA MET A 185 -10.98 -13.80 -0.58
C MET A 185 -10.75 -12.59 -1.48
N SER A 186 -11.84 -12.06 -2.05
CA SER A 186 -11.78 -10.80 -2.81
C SER A 186 -11.42 -9.65 -1.86
N PRO A 187 -10.42 -8.80 -2.19
CA PRO A 187 -10.12 -7.60 -1.43
C PRO A 187 -11.32 -6.63 -1.38
N ARG A 188 -12.05 -6.54 -2.50
CA ARG A 188 -13.25 -5.72 -2.62
C ARG A 188 -14.30 -6.12 -1.59
N GLY A 189 -14.61 -5.18 -0.68
CA GLY A 189 -15.59 -5.36 0.39
C GLY A 189 -15.04 -5.90 1.71
N MET A 190 -13.76 -6.28 1.76
CA MET A 190 -13.12 -6.83 2.97
C MET A 190 -12.85 -5.75 4.04
N GLY A 191 -12.59 -4.52 3.61
CA GLY A 191 -12.14 -3.42 4.48
C GLY A 191 -10.64 -3.50 4.78
N TYR A 192 -10.01 -2.33 4.97
CA TYR A 192 -8.54 -2.22 5.02
C TYR A 192 -7.89 -3.04 6.14
N ALA A 193 -8.49 -3.07 7.33
CA ALA A 193 -7.96 -3.82 8.46
C ALA A 193 -7.87 -5.33 8.15
N ALA A 194 -8.90 -5.88 7.51
CA ALA A 194 -8.93 -7.29 7.15
C ALA A 194 -8.03 -7.59 5.94
N ILE A 195 -7.87 -6.67 4.98
CA ILE A 195 -6.88 -6.81 3.90
C ILE A 195 -5.49 -6.97 4.49
N VAL A 196 -5.13 -6.12 5.45
CA VAL A 196 -3.81 -6.13 6.11
C VAL A 196 -3.57 -7.42 6.89
N THR A 197 -4.60 -7.98 7.53
CA THR A 197 -4.47 -9.24 8.29
C THR A 197 -4.68 -10.51 7.46
N SER A 198 -5.16 -10.37 6.22
CA SER A 198 -5.38 -11.48 5.29
C SER A 198 -4.08 -12.07 4.77
N ASP A 199 -4.21 -12.98 3.82
CA ASP A 199 -3.12 -13.70 3.18
C ASP A 199 -2.37 -12.84 2.15
N MET A 200 -2.91 -11.65 1.83
CA MET A 200 -2.28 -10.63 1.00
C MET A 200 -1.06 -9.99 1.67
N PHE A 201 -1.17 -9.60 2.95
CA PHE A 201 -0.10 -8.91 3.69
C PHE A 201 0.42 -9.71 4.88
N GLY A 202 -0.39 -10.62 5.44
CA GLY A 202 0.04 -11.53 6.50
C GLY A 202 0.36 -10.86 7.83
N ILE A 203 -0.14 -9.65 8.09
CA ILE A 203 0.07 -8.99 9.38
C ILE A 203 -0.79 -9.68 10.44
N ALA A 204 -0.19 -10.07 11.57
CA ALA A 204 -0.88 -10.87 12.59
C ALA A 204 -2.09 -10.18 13.24
N SER A 205 -2.16 -8.84 13.15
CA SER A 205 -3.20 -8.02 13.78
C SER A 205 -3.24 -6.63 13.13
N SER A 206 -4.43 -6.05 13.06
CA SER A 206 -4.64 -4.66 12.63
C SER A 206 -4.42 -3.63 13.76
N LEU A 207 -4.20 -4.11 14.99
CA LEU A 207 -3.96 -3.28 16.17
C LEU A 207 -2.46 -3.13 16.46
N ASP A 208 -2.07 -2.04 17.09
CA ASP A 208 -0.71 -1.83 17.55
C ASP A 208 -0.31 -2.82 18.66
N VAL A 209 1.00 -3.00 18.86
CA VAL A 209 1.56 -3.95 19.84
C VAL A 209 1.11 -3.63 21.26
N SER A 210 1.05 -2.35 21.65
CA SER A 210 0.74 -1.96 23.03
C SER A 210 -0.72 -2.29 23.40
N THR A 211 -1.66 -2.00 22.49
CA THR A 211 -3.07 -2.36 22.64
C THR A 211 -3.26 -3.88 22.65
N GLN A 212 -2.55 -4.62 21.80
CA GLN A 212 -2.60 -6.08 21.83
C GLN A 212 -2.12 -6.65 23.16
N VAL A 213 -1.04 -6.12 23.73
CA VAL A 213 -0.53 -6.54 25.04
C VAL A 213 -1.55 -6.27 26.15
N LEU A 214 -2.23 -5.12 26.13
CA LEU A 214 -3.31 -4.82 27.08
C LEU A 214 -4.45 -5.83 26.97
N LEU A 215 -4.90 -6.15 25.74
CA LEU A 215 -5.94 -7.15 25.49
C LEU A 215 -5.51 -8.55 25.97
N GLU A 216 -4.27 -8.95 25.75
CA GLU A 216 -3.79 -10.26 26.21
C GLU A 216 -3.68 -10.34 27.74
N LYS A 217 -3.27 -9.26 28.42
CA LYS A 217 -3.30 -9.21 29.89
C LYS A 217 -4.73 -9.28 30.43
N GLN A 218 -5.64 -8.53 29.82
CA GLN A 218 -7.07 -8.55 30.17
C GLN A 218 -7.61 -9.98 30.08
N ARG A 219 -7.30 -10.69 28.99
CA ARG A 219 -7.69 -12.10 28.78
C ARG A 219 -7.05 -13.03 29.80
N ALA A 220 -5.76 -12.87 30.10
CA ALA A 220 -5.05 -13.71 31.06
C ALA A 220 -5.57 -13.56 32.49
N LEU A 221 -5.97 -12.35 32.88
CA LEU A 221 -6.63 -12.07 34.16
C LEU A 221 -8.08 -12.57 34.17
N GLY A 222 -8.83 -12.31 33.10
CA GLY A 222 -10.22 -12.78 32.94
C GLY A 222 -10.35 -14.30 32.87
N ALA A 223 -9.27 -15.01 32.52
CA ALA A 223 -9.20 -16.47 32.56
C ALA A 223 -9.05 -17.05 33.98
N LYS A 224 -8.79 -16.24 35.01
CA LYS A 224 -8.65 -16.75 36.39
C LYS A 224 -10.01 -16.87 37.05
N GLU A 225 -10.26 -18.00 37.74
CA GLU A 225 -11.50 -18.21 38.51
C GLU A 225 -11.60 -17.29 39.73
N ASN A 226 -10.46 -17.05 40.39
CA ASN A 226 -10.37 -16.15 41.54
C ASN A 226 -9.24 -15.15 41.30
N LEU A 227 -9.56 -13.87 41.34
CA LEU A 227 -8.60 -12.77 41.25
C LEU A 227 -8.20 -12.30 42.64
N SER A 228 -6.91 -12.07 42.87
CA SER A 228 -6.47 -11.38 44.08
C SER A 228 -6.90 -9.91 44.06
N HIS A 229 -6.88 -9.25 45.21
CA HIS A 229 -7.24 -7.83 45.29
C HIS A 229 -6.30 -6.93 44.48
N GLU A 230 -5.02 -7.31 44.33
CA GLU A 230 -4.08 -6.59 43.47
C GLU A 230 -4.37 -6.83 41.99
N GLU A 231 -4.69 -8.07 41.61
CA GLU A 231 -5.03 -8.44 40.23
C GLU A 231 -6.34 -7.79 39.77
N GLN A 232 -7.33 -7.69 40.66
CA GLN A 232 -8.57 -6.98 40.37
C GLN A 232 -8.30 -5.50 40.08
N LYS A 233 -7.46 -4.83 40.89
CA LYS A 233 -7.07 -3.43 40.63
C LYS A 233 -6.37 -3.28 39.29
N ILE A 234 -5.46 -4.19 38.95
CA ILE A 234 -4.77 -4.19 37.65
C ILE A 234 -5.79 -4.37 36.51
N LEU A 235 -6.73 -5.31 36.65
CA LEU A 235 -7.78 -5.55 35.66
C LEU A 235 -8.68 -4.33 35.47
N ASP A 236 -9.08 -3.65 36.56
CA ASP A 236 -9.90 -2.44 36.51
C ASP A 236 -9.19 -1.30 35.76
N VAL A 237 -7.88 -1.13 36.00
CA VAL A 237 -7.06 -0.15 35.28
C VAL A 237 -6.98 -0.51 33.79
N ILE A 238 -6.70 -1.77 33.46
CA ILE A 238 -6.61 -2.23 32.07
C ILE A 238 -7.95 -2.03 31.34
N ASN A 239 -9.07 -2.37 31.98
CA ASN A 239 -10.41 -2.17 31.41
C ASN A 239 -10.67 -0.68 31.17
N SER A 240 -10.30 0.20 32.11
CA SER A 240 -10.45 1.65 31.93
C SER A 240 -9.61 2.19 30.76
N ASP A 241 -8.38 1.69 30.59
CA ASP A 241 -7.52 2.09 29.47
C ASP A 241 -8.07 1.58 28.13
N LEU A 242 -8.55 0.35 28.08
CA LEU A 242 -9.16 -0.24 26.89
C LEU A 242 -10.49 0.42 26.53
N ASP A 243 -11.32 0.80 27.51
CA ASP A 243 -12.56 1.57 27.31
C ASP A 243 -12.28 2.91 26.63
N ARG A 244 -11.19 3.61 27.03
CA ARG A 244 -10.76 4.87 26.37
C ARG A 244 -10.32 4.66 24.93
N LEU A 245 -9.80 3.48 24.61
CA LEU A 245 -9.43 3.08 23.25
C LEU A 245 -10.65 2.58 22.43
N GLY A 246 -11.85 2.59 23.01
CA GLY A 246 -13.10 2.20 22.35
C GLY A 246 -13.43 0.71 22.44
N PHE A 247 -12.67 -0.08 23.19
CA PHE A 247 -13.01 -1.48 23.47
C PHE A 247 -14.00 -1.52 24.62
N ARG A 248 -15.23 -1.99 24.35
CA ARG A 248 -16.21 -2.27 25.40
C ARG A 248 -16.23 -3.76 25.68
N PHE A 249 -15.98 -4.15 26.92
CA PHE A 249 -16.11 -5.54 27.34
C PHE A 249 -17.54 -5.77 27.84
N PHE A 250 -18.27 -6.65 27.17
CA PHE A 250 -19.48 -7.24 27.73
C PHE A 250 -19.09 -8.25 28.81
N HIS A 251 -19.96 -8.46 29.80
CA HIS A 251 -19.77 -9.54 30.76
C HIS A 251 -19.59 -10.86 30.02
N PRO A 252 -18.48 -11.59 30.26
CA PRO A 252 -18.28 -12.94 29.74
C PRO A 252 -19.49 -13.81 30.08
N ASP A 253 -20.02 -14.54 29.11
CA ASP A 253 -20.86 -15.69 29.40
C ASP A 253 -19.97 -16.90 29.79
N ASP A 254 -20.62 -18.01 30.16
CA ASP A 254 -19.92 -19.22 30.58
C ASP A 254 -19.04 -19.79 29.47
N GLU A 255 -19.48 -19.73 28.21
CA GLU A 255 -18.73 -20.23 27.06
C GLU A 255 -17.48 -19.40 26.79
N PHE A 256 -17.58 -18.08 26.81
CA PHE A 256 -16.44 -17.18 26.64
C PHE A 256 -15.43 -17.32 27.79
N SER A 257 -15.92 -17.49 29.02
CA SER A 257 -15.07 -17.75 30.19
C SER A 257 -14.34 -19.09 30.09
N ARG A 258 -15.00 -20.13 29.56
CA ARG A 258 -14.40 -21.44 29.25
C ARG A 258 -13.34 -21.31 28.16
N TYR A 259 -13.64 -20.60 27.07
CA TYR A 259 -12.70 -20.30 26.00
C TYR A 259 -11.43 -19.63 26.54
N LEU A 260 -11.56 -18.59 27.37
CA LEU A 260 -10.43 -17.86 27.93
C LEU A 260 -9.55 -18.75 28.83
N ARG A 261 -10.15 -19.59 29.68
CA ARG A 261 -9.42 -20.57 30.52
C ARG A 261 -8.58 -21.52 29.68
N LEU A 262 -9.21 -22.21 28.72
CA LEU A 262 -8.52 -23.18 27.87
C LEU A 262 -7.41 -22.54 27.03
N ARG A 263 -7.67 -21.34 26.50
CA ARG A 263 -6.68 -20.58 25.74
C ARG A 263 -5.47 -20.22 26.60
N ASN A 264 -5.73 -19.73 27.82
CA ASN A 264 -4.67 -19.35 28.75
C ASN A 264 -3.80 -20.55 29.14
N GLU A 265 -4.40 -21.71 29.44
CA GLU A 265 -3.65 -22.93 29.75
C GLU A 265 -2.80 -23.41 28.58
N LEU A 266 -3.32 -23.37 27.34
CA LEU A 266 -2.53 -23.68 26.15
C LEU A 266 -1.33 -22.75 25.98
N LEU A 267 -1.53 -21.45 26.17
CA LEU A 267 -0.47 -20.45 26.04
C LEU A 267 0.61 -20.64 27.11
N LYS A 268 0.23 -20.91 28.37
CA LYS A 268 1.18 -21.19 29.46
C LYS A 268 2.04 -22.42 29.14
N VAL A 269 1.42 -23.49 28.66
CA VAL A 269 2.11 -24.72 28.26
C VAL A 269 3.06 -24.45 27.10
N ARG A 270 2.59 -23.74 26.07
CA ARG A 270 3.39 -23.43 24.87
C ARG A 270 4.62 -22.58 25.19
N PHE A 271 4.49 -21.59 26.08
CA PHE A 271 5.57 -20.64 26.37
C PHE A 271 6.36 -20.92 27.66
N GLY A 272 5.90 -21.85 28.49
CA GLY A 272 6.51 -22.19 29.79
C GLY A 272 6.45 -21.02 30.79
N VAL A 273 5.45 -20.15 30.69
CA VAL A 273 5.35 -18.91 31.48
C VAL A 273 3.95 -18.79 32.07
N ALA A 274 3.85 -18.49 33.37
CA ALA A 274 2.58 -18.27 34.06
C ALA A 274 2.27 -16.79 34.33
N ASP A 275 3.28 -15.92 34.26
CA ASP A 275 3.13 -14.48 34.47
C ASP A 275 2.32 -13.83 33.33
N PRO A 276 1.22 -13.11 33.62
CA PRO A 276 0.37 -12.49 32.59
C PRO A 276 1.09 -11.49 31.68
N GLN A 277 2.05 -10.72 32.21
CA GLN A 277 2.79 -9.73 31.42
C GLN A 277 3.64 -10.42 30.36
N THR A 278 4.52 -11.33 30.80
CA THR A 278 5.45 -12.04 29.94
C THR A 278 4.71 -12.94 28.95
N LEU A 279 3.58 -13.53 29.37
CA LEU A 279 2.73 -14.32 28.49
C LEU A 279 2.09 -13.47 27.39
N ALA A 280 1.60 -12.27 27.73
CA ALA A 280 1.04 -11.34 26.76
C ALA A 280 2.07 -10.91 25.71
N GLU A 281 3.27 -10.51 26.13
CA GLU A 281 4.35 -10.10 25.22
C GLU A 281 4.73 -11.22 24.25
N LYS A 282 4.91 -12.45 24.73
CA LYS A 282 5.20 -13.61 23.88
C LYS A 282 4.05 -13.95 22.92
N THR A 283 2.80 -13.83 23.39
CA THR A 283 1.61 -14.12 22.56
C THR A 283 1.47 -13.11 21.43
N VAL A 284 1.74 -11.83 21.66
CA VAL A 284 1.64 -10.79 20.63
C VAL A 284 2.67 -10.99 19.52
N MET A 285 3.85 -11.52 19.83
CA MET A 285 4.91 -11.80 18.85
C MET A 285 4.63 -13.02 17.96
N MET A 286 3.57 -13.79 18.23
CA MET A 286 3.19 -14.92 17.38
C MET A 286 2.83 -14.45 15.98
N ASN A 287 3.44 -15.08 14.97
CA ASN A 287 3.08 -14.85 13.58
C ASN A 287 1.71 -15.46 13.26
N ARG A 288 1.19 -15.18 12.05
CA ARG A 288 -0.14 -15.65 11.65
C ARG A 288 -0.28 -17.19 11.72
N GLN A 289 0.71 -17.94 11.22
CA GLN A 289 0.66 -19.40 11.24
C GLN A 289 0.59 -19.95 12.67
N GLU A 290 1.41 -19.41 13.58
CA GLU A 290 1.42 -19.84 14.98
C GLU A 290 0.08 -19.56 15.69
N ARG A 291 -0.60 -18.47 15.30
CA ARG A 291 -1.95 -18.11 15.78
C ARG A 291 -3.03 -19.04 15.21
N GLU A 292 -2.93 -19.43 13.94
CA GLU A 292 -3.82 -20.42 13.32
C GLU A 292 -3.66 -21.80 13.95
N ASP A 293 -2.41 -22.23 14.22
CA ASP A 293 -2.13 -23.50 14.90
C ASP A 293 -2.72 -23.49 16.33
N LEU A 294 -2.57 -22.38 17.08
CA LEU A 294 -3.19 -22.23 18.40
C LEU A 294 -4.71 -22.31 18.35
N ALA A 295 -5.34 -21.67 17.36
CA ALA A 295 -6.79 -21.72 17.19
C ALA A 295 -7.27 -23.15 16.91
N THR A 296 -6.53 -23.89 16.08
CA THR A 296 -6.83 -25.30 15.77
C THR A 296 -6.71 -26.19 17.02
N ASP A 297 -5.63 -26.05 17.78
CA ASP A 297 -5.43 -26.77 19.05
C ASP A 297 -6.58 -26.49 20.04
N LEU A 298 -7.03 -25.23 20.10
CA LEU A 298 -8.09 -24.79 20.99
C LEU A 298 -9.46 -25.35 20.59
N ILE A 299 -9.80 -25.34 19.29
CA ILE A 299 -11.03 -25.97 18.78
C ILE A 299 -11.05 -27.46 19.15
N GLY A 300 -9.92 -28.16 18.98
CA GLY A 300 -9.80 -29.57 19.39
C GLY A 300 -10.13 -29.78 20.87
N LYS A 301 -9.55 -28.96 21.76
CA LYS A 301 -9.82 -29.05 23.19
C LYS A 301 -11.28 -28.75 23.58
N LEU A 302 -11.91 -27.78 22.91
CA LEU A 302 -13.31 -27.44 23.16
C LEU A 302 -14.24 -28.62 22.81
N LEU A 303 -14.00 -29.28 21.68
CA LEU A 303 -14.74 -30.48 21.23
C LEU A 303 -14.50 -31.70 22.15
N ASP A 304 -13.25 -31.92 22.58
CA ASP A 304 -12.89 -33.03 23.48
C ASP A 304 -13.55 -32.93 24.86
N GLU A 305 -13.81 -31.72 25.35
CA GLU A 305 -14.52 -31.51 26.61
C GLU A 305 -16.04 -31.59 26.47
N GLU A 306 -16.61 -31.14 25.35
CA GLU A 306 -18.06 -31.31 25.08
C GLU A 306 -18.43 -32.78 24.99
N SER A 307 -17.63 -33.58 24.29
CA SER A 307 -17.85 -35.04 24.20
C SER A 307 -17.85 -35.72 25.58
N LYS A 308 -16.97 -35.29 26.50
CA LYS A 308 -16.95 -35.77 27.90
C LYS A 308 -18.17 -35.37 28.72
N MET A 309 -18.78 -34.21 28.44
CA MET A 309 -20.03 -33.81 29.11
C MET A 309 -21.22 -34.66 28.66
N TYR A 310 -21.28 -35.06 27.38
CA TYR A 310 -22.36 -35.92 26.87
C TYR A 310 -22.22 -37.38 27.34
N ASP A 311 -21.02 -37.95 27.36
CA ASP A 311 -20.77 -39.31 27.86
C ASP A 311 -21.00 -39.48 29.38
N GLY A 312 -20.91 -38.39 30.15
CA GLY A 312 -21.15 -38.39 31.60
C GLY A 312 -22.63 -38.30 32.02
N SER A 313 -23.54 -38.01 31.08
CA SER A 313 -24.98 -37.86 31.34
C SER A 313 -25.80 -39.15 31.14
N GLY A 314 -25.14 -40.27 30.83
CA GLY A 314 -25.71 -41.58 30.57
C GLY A 314 -25.45 -42.65 31.62
N GLN A 315 -25.39 -42.30 32.91
CA GLN A 315 -25.40 -43.26 34.03
C GLN A 315 -26.43 -42.87 35.09
#